data_AF-A0A3S0DNX2-F1
#
_entry.id   AF-A0A3S0DNX2-F1
#
_cell.length_a   1.000
_cell.length_b   1.000
_cell.length_c   1.000
_cell.angle_alpha   90.00
_cell.angle_beta   90.00
_cell.angle_gamma   90.00
#
_symmetry.space_group_name_H-M   'P 1'
#
loop_
_entity.id
_entity.type
_entity.pdbx_description
1 polymer ?
#
loop_
_entity_poly.entity_id
_entity_poly.type
_entity_poly.pdbx_seq_one_letter_code
_entity_poly.pdbx_strand_id
1 'polypeptide(L)'
;MTAKTIKFPSLPTGLSVSCKLRNLSTLAVLETVSLTAGAGDDASVYSGTVTGAHAGQLLFDLIISGQVVQSRIRTIQDTAGPWVIMTELEQIASNGRGANVVTITVTDGTNPLQNAIVRMSSGVLSEAVSTNASGIALFALDAATYTVSITRPGYNSSTATLVVSGTTSQSYALTAGAVTPPASPLVSTGVMLVLDENQAPEANISISLQMTEGPGVDGYALDSKVRTAVSNGSGVVQFTNLRRGATYAVWRGPANDTYSASAFVVQAAATRKTFVVPNSDSFNITEILGLDP
;
A
#
# COMPACT_ATOMS: atom_id res chain seq x y z
N MET A 1 40.47 2.71 -16.55
CA MET A 1 39.05 2.66 -16.14
C MET A 1 39.03 2.82 -14.63
N THR A 2 38.33 3.83 -14.11
CA THR A 2 38.27 4.07 -12.67
C THR A 2 37.22 3.15 -12.06
N ALA A 3 37.65 2.28 -11.15
CA ALA A 3 36.80 1.37 -10.40
C ALA A 3 35.56 2.10 -9.82
N LYS A 4 34.37 1.52 -10.00
CA LYS A 4 33.12 2.10 -9.47
C LYS A 4 32.63 1.25 -8.30
N THR A 5 32.35 1.88 -7.17
CA THR A 5 31.84 1.18 -5.98
C THR A 5 30.33 1.18 -5.99
N ILE A 6 29.71 0.00 -5.88
CA ILE A 6 28.30 -0.16 -5.54
C ILE A 6 28.19 -0.26 -4.02
N LYS A 7 27.21 0.42 -3.43
CA LYS A 7 26.88 0.35 -2.01
C LYS A 7 25.41 0.02 -1.81
N PHE A 8 25.15 -0.93 -0.91
CA PHE A 8 23.84 -1.37 -0.45
C PHE A 8 23.78 -1.19 1.07
N PRO A 9 23.23 -0.07 1.57
CA PRO A 9 23.08 0.13 3.00
C PRO A 9 21.97 -0.76 3.58
N SER A 10 22.06 -1.04 4.88
CA SER A 10 20.96 -1.56 5.70
C SER A 10 20.48 -2.99 5.39
N LEU A 11 21.34 -3.86 4.86
CA LEU A 11 21.04 -5.30 4.76
C LEU A 11 21.36 -6.02 6.09
N PRO A 12 20.68 -7.14 6.41
CA PRO A 12 21.06 -7.98 7.54
C PRO A 12 22.55 -8.39 7.48
N THR A 13 23.17 -8.51 8.65
CA THR A 13 24.58 -8.88 8.75
C THR A 13 24.77 -10.38 8.44
N GLY A 14 25.96 -10.76 7.96
CA GLY A 14 26.32 -12.16 7.71
C GLY A 14 25.73 -12.80 6.44
N LEU A 15 25.17 -12.01 5.53
CA LEU A 15 24.62 -12.50 4.28
C LEU A 15 25.70 -12.71 3.21
N SER A 16 25.53 -13.73 2.38
CA SER A 16 26.27 -13.87 1.12
C SER A 16 25.56 -13.08 0.03
N VAL A 17 26.10 -11.91 -0.31
CA VAL A 17 25.44 -10.96 -1.21
C VAL A 17 26.30 -10.74 -2.47
N SER A 18 25.65 -10.76 -3.63
CA SER A 18 26.27 -10.40 -4.91
C SER A 18 25.29 -9.61 -5.76
N CYS A 19 25.81 -8.88 -6.75
CA CYS A 19 25.00 -8.13 -7.70
C CYS A 19 25.36 -8.52 -9.13
N LYS A 20 24.36 -8.91 -9.94
CA LYS A 20 24.56 -9.07 -11.38
C LYS A 20 24.19 -7.79 -12.11
N LEU A 21 25.11 -7.29 -12.93
CA LEU A 21 24.84 -6.24 -13.90
C LEU A 21 24.48 -6.94 -15.21
N ARG A 22 23.30 -6.63 -15.76
CA ARG A 22 22.81 -7.18 -17.01
C ARG A 22 22.54 -6.08 -18.02
N ASN A 23 22.72 -6.41 -19.29
CA ASN A 23 22.24 -5.58 -20.39
C ASN A 23 20.71 -5.52 -20.33
N LEU A 24 20.13 -4.32 -20.37
CA LEU A 24 18.67 -4.18 -20.23
C LEU A 24 17.89 -4.80 -21.40
N SER A 25 18.43 -4.72 -22.61
CA SER A 25 17.75 -5.18 -23.81
C SER A 25 17.95 -6.67 -24.08
N THR A 26 19.15 -7.19 -23.84
CA THR A 26 19.48 -8.61 -24.12
C THR A 26 19.41 -9.50 -22.90
N LEU A 27 19.31 -8.93 -21.69
CA LEU A 27 19.36 -9.62 -20.39
C LEU A 27 20.63 -10.45 -20.17
N ALA A 28 21.65 -10.29 -21.01
CA ALA A 28 22.94 -10.93 -20.84
C ALA A 28 23.63 -10.40 -19.59
N VAL A 29 24.22 -11.31 -18.79
CA VAL A 29 25.04 -10.93 -17.64
C VAL A 29 26.34 -10.31 -18.15
N LEU A 30 26.56 -9.06 -17.78
CA LEU A 30 27.74 -8.28 -18.13
C LEU A 30 28.83 -8.43 -17.06
N GLU A 31 28.44 -8.39 -15.79
CA GLU A 31 29.36 -8.55 -14.66
C GLU A 31 28.62 -9.09 -13.44
N THR A 32 29.29 -9.87 -12.61
CA THR A 32 28.80 -10.25 -11.28
C THR A 32 29.76 -9.69 -10.24
N VAL A 33 29.25 -8.81 -9.39
CA VAL A 33 30.02 -8.12 -8.35
C VAL A 33 29.73 -8.79 -7.01
N SER A 34 30.76 -9.32 -6.35
CA SER A 34 30.64 -9.78 -4.96
C SER A 34 30.59 -8.56 -4.03
N LEU A 35 29.67 -8.58 -3.06
CA LEU A 35 29.49 -7.48 -2.11
C LEU A 35 29.97 -7.93 -0.73
N THR A 36 30.75 -7.07 -0.09
CA THR A 36 31.32 -7.31 1.25
C THR A 36 30.66 -6.37 2.25
N ALA A 37 30.23 -6.91 3.39
CA ALA A 37 29.73 -6.11 4.49
C ALA A 37 30.82 -5.17 5.04
N GLY A 38 30.42 -4.00 5.51
CA GLY A 38 31.26 -3.13 6.31
C GLY A 38 31.58 -3.75 7.68
N ALA A 39 32.31 -3.02 8.51
CA ALA A 39 32.68 -3.44 9.85
C ALA A 39 32.05 -2.51 10.90
N GLY A 40 31.88 -3.01 12.13
CA GLY A 40 31.33 -2.22 13.24
C GLY A 40 29.93 -1.70 12.94
N ASP A 41 29.74 -0.39 13.08
CA ASP A 41 28.46 0.28 12.83
C ASP A 41 28.01 0.18 11.35
N ASP A 42 28.94 -0.11 10.43
CA ASP A 42 28.67 -0.29 9.00
C ASP A 42 28.45 -1.77 8.62
N ALA A 43 28.29 -2.69 9.57
CA ALA A 43 28.11 -4.12 9.29
C ALA A 43 26.88 -4.44 8.42
N SER A 44 25.91 -3.53 8.33
CA SER A 44 24.74 -3.63 7.47
C SER A 44 24.95 -3.04 6.07
N VAL A 45 26.10 -2.42 5.81
CA VAL A 45 26.42 -1.76 4.54
C VAL A 45 27.28 -2.68 3.69
N TYR A 46 26.73 -3.21 2.60
CA TYR A 46 27.46 -4.07 1.67
C TYR A 46 27.99 -3.26 0.51
N SER A 47 29.25 -3.45 0.14
CA SER A 47 29.83 -2.76 -1.01
C SER A 47 30.70 -3.66 -1.87
N GLY A 48 30.78 -3.34 -3.17
CA GLY A 48 31.62 -4.08 -4.10
C GLY A 48 32.02 -3.22 -5.28
N THR A 49 33.04 -3.68 -6.00
CA THR A 49 33.66 -2.92 -7.08
C THR A 49 33.26 -3.47 -8.43
N VAL A 50 32.70 -2.60 -9.27
CA VAL A 50 32.52 -2.82 -10.71
C VAL A 50 33.83 -2.52 -11.41
N THR A 51 34.32 -3.50 -12.15
CA THR A 51 35.61 -3.48 -12.83
C THR A 51 35.46 -3.28 -14.34
N GLY A 52 34.33 -3.67 -14.92
CA GLY A 52 34.04 -3.47 -16.34
C GLY A 52 33.66 -2.04 -16.69
N ALA A 53 34.00 -1.61 -17.91
CA ALA A 53 33.44 -0.41 -18.52
C ALA A 53 32.00 -0.68 -18.97
N HIS A 54 31.05 -0.13 -18.23
CA HIS A 54 29.63 -0.18 -18.58
C HIS A 54 29.06 1.24 -18.63
N ALA A 55 28.20 1.49 -19.62
CA ALA A 55 27.53 2.77 -19.81
C ALA A 55 26.07 2.55 -20.20
N GLY A 56 25.21 3.51 -19.84
CA GLY A 56 23.79 3.47 -20.16
C GLY A 56 22.95 2.75 -19.10
N GLN A 57 21.72 2.39 -19.47
CA GLN A 57 20.80 1.71 -18.57
C GLN A 57 21.13 0.22 -18.47
N LEU A 58 21.36 -0.25 -17.25
CA LEU A 58 21.60 -1.65 -16.92
C LEU A 58 20.57 -2.14 -15.93
N LEU A 59 20.37 -3.46 -15.90
CA LEU A 59 19.56 -4.15 -14.91
C LEU A 59 20.46 -4.74 -13.83
N PHE A 60 20.22 -4.38 -12.58
CA PHE A 60 20.97 -4.82 -11.40
C PHE A 60 20.15 -5.85 -10.64
N ASP A 61 20.61 -7.09 -10.57
CA ASP A 61 19.99 -8.10 -9.72
C ASP A 61 20.74 -8.22 -8.40
N LEU A 62 20.07 -7.97 -7.29
CA LEU A 62 20.57 -8.30 -5.97
C LEU A 62 20.33 -9.79 -5.73
N ILE A 63 21.40 -10.49 -5.40
CA ILE A 63 21.38 -11.92 -5.10
C ILE A 63 21.80 -12.12 -3.66
N ILE A 64 20.91 -12.74 -2.87
CA ILE A 64 21.17 -13.16 -1.50
C ILE A 64 21.07 -14.67 -1.46
N SER A 65 22.11 -15.34 -0.96
CA SER A 65 22.13 -16.80 -0.83
C SER A 65 21.78 -17.55 -2.12
N GLY A 66 22.22 -17.02 -3.27
CA GLY A 66 22.01 -17.61 -4.59
C GLY A 66 20.66 -17.31 -5.25
N GLN A 67 19.75 -16.60 -4.58
CA GLN A 67 18.45 -16.22 -5.14
C GLN A 67 18.41 -14.75 -5.51
N VAL A 68 17.81 -14.41 -6.66
CA VAL A 68 17.53 -13.02 -7.03
C VAL A 68 16.41 -12.52 -6.14
N VAL A 69 16.70 -11.57 -5.27
CA VAL A 69 15.72 -10.98 -4.35
C VAL A 69 15.14 -9.66 -4.87
N GLN A 70 15.86 -8.99 -5.77
CA GLN A 70 15.46 -7.73 -6.36
C GLN A 70 16.15 -7.53 -7.70
N SER A 71 15.46 -6.91 -8.66
CA SER A 71 16.05 -6.44 -9.91
C SER A 71 15.70 -4.97 -10.10
N ARG A 72 16.66 -4.14 -10.52
CA ARG A 72 16.40 -2.70 -10.71
C ARG A 72 17.16 -2.10 -11.88
N ILE A 73 16.50 -1.22 -12.62
CA ILE A 73 17.12 -0.50 -13.74
C ILE A 73 17.87 0.73 -13.19
N ARG A 74 19.11 0.94 -13.63
CA ARG A 74 19.92 2.11 -13.31
C ARG A 74 20.74 2.56 -14.50
N THR A 75 20.85 3.87 -14.67
CA THR A 75 21.78 4.46 -15.62
C THR A 75 23.15 4.60 -14.97
N ILE A 76 24.16 3.96 -15.53
CA ILE A 76 25.56 4.23 -15.19
C ILE A 76 26.09 5.26 -16.18
N GLN A 77 26.55 6.41 -15.68
CA GLN A 77 27.36 7.32 -16.49
C GLN A 77 28.84 6.95 -16.35
N ASP A 78 29.61 7.09 -17.43
CA ASP A 78 31.05 6.79 -17.42
C ASP A 78 31.92 7.91 -16.84
N THR A 79 31.53 8.41 -15.67
CA THR A 79 32.24 9.47 -14.96
C THR A 79 32.76 8.93 -13.62
N ALA A 80 33.93 9.39 -13.17
CA ALA A 80 34.52 8.94 -11.92
C ALA A 80 33.75 9.52 -10.71
N GLY A 81 33.31 8.67 -9.78
CA GLY A 81 32.65 9.08 -8.54
C GLY A 81 32.14 7.89 -7.70
N PRO A 82 31.90 8.06 -6.38
CA PRO A 82 31.25 7.05 -5.55
C PRO A 82 29.76 6.96 -5.90
N TRP A 83 29.31 5.78 -6.33
CA TRP A 83 27.91 5.56 -6.72
C TRP A 83 27.14 5.00 -5.53
N VAL A 84 26.37 5.86 -4.86
CA VAL A 84 25.35 5.39 -3.92
C VAL A 84 24.14 4.99 -4.75
N ILE A 85 24.05 3.72 -5.09
CA ILE A 85 22.84 3.18 -5.73
C ILE A 85 21.80 2.99 -4.61
N MET A 86 21.12 4.08 -4.25
CA MET A 86 20.07 4.02 -3.23
C MET A 86 18.99 3.01 -3.65
N THR A 87 18.90 1.94 -2.86
CA THR A 87 17.80 0.98 -2.73
C THR A 87 16.70 1.65 -1.91
N GLU A 88 15.46 1.78 -2.33
CA GLU A 88 14.32 0.89 -1.93
C GLU A 88 14.43 0.04 -0.64
N LEU A 89 15.58 -0.07 0.03
CA LEU A 89 15.71 -0.55 1.42
C LEU A 89 15.22 0.50 2.43
N GLU A 90 15.05 1.76 2.04
CA GLU A 90 14.28 2.72 2.85
C GLU A 90 12.80 2.38 2.94
N GLN A 91 12.24 1.57 2.03
CA GLN A 91 10.83 1.16 2.12
C GLN A 91 10.63 -0.08 3.00
N ILE A 92 11.61 -0.98 3.07
CA ILE A 92 11.56 -2.10 4.04
C ILE A 92 11.99 -1.63 5.44
N ALA A 93 12.94 -0.69 5.55
CA ALA A 93 13.30 -0.03 6.82
C ALA A 93 12.20 0.92 7.36
N SER A 94 11.18 1.23 6.54
CA SER A 94 10.00 1.99 6.93
C SER A 94 8.80 1.12 7.34
N ASN A 95 8.88 -0.20 7.18
CA ASN A 95 7.79 -1.15 7.49
C ASN A 95 8.18 -2.09 8.64
N GLY A 96 9.07 -1.62 9.52
CA GLY A 96 9.77 -2.38 10.55
C GLY A 96 11.30 -2.36 10.37
N ARG A 97 12.03 -2.57 11.47
CA ARG A 97 13.52 -2.56 11.50
C ARG A 97 14.12 -3.90 11.92
N GLY A 98 13.32 -4.96 11.92
CA GLY A 98 13.72 -6.23 12.48
C GLY A 98 14.41 -7.18 11.50
N ALA A 99 15.08 -8.20 12.04
CA ALA A 99 15.99 -9.06 11.26
C ALA A 99 15.30 -10.05 10.30
N ASN A 100 13.98 -10.27 10.43
CA ASN A 100 13.26 -11.29 9.68
C ASN A 100 12.40 -10.68 8.58
N VAL A 101 12.56 -11.18 7.36
CA VAL A 101 11.66 -10.85 6.24
C VAL A 101 10.35 -11.60 6.41
N VAL A 102 9.24 -10.86 6.51
CA VAL A 102 7.89 -11.40 6.61
C VAL A 102 7.09 -11.01 5.38
N THR A 103 6.63 -12.02 4.63
CA THR A 103 5.80 -11.85 3.42
C THR A 103 4.36 -12.22 3.76
N ILE A 104 3.46 -11.24 3.68
CA ILE A 104 2.03 -11.45 3.85
C ILE A 104 1.36 -11.41 2.48
N THR A 105 0.62 -12.46 2.13
CA THR A 105 -0.23 -12.50 0.94
C THR A 105 -1.68 -12.40 1.36
N VAL A 106 -2.43 -11.49 0.73
CA VAL A 106 -3.86 -11.29 0.98
C VAL A 106 -4.66 -11.61 -0.27
N THR A 107 -5.70 -12.44 -0.13
CA THR A 107 -6.57 -12.87 -1.24
C THR A 107 -8.05 -12.81 -0.86
N ASP A 108 -8.96 -12.98 -1.83
CA ASP A 108 -10.40 -13.23 -1.60
C ASP A 108 -10.72 -14.73 -1.47
N GLY A 109 -9.69 -15.57 -1.29
CA GLY A 109 -9.76 -17.03 -1.40
C GLY A 109 -9.37 -17.56 -2.79
N THR A 110 -9.39 -16.73 -3.84
CA THR A 110 -9.00 -17.10 -5.21
C THR A 110 -8.03 -16.09 -5.84
N ASN A 111 -8.38 -14.80 -5.83
CA ASN A 111 -7.65 -13.70 -6.45
C ASN A 111 -6.82 -12.91 -5.42
N PRO A 112 -5.63 -12.40 -5.80
CA PRO A 112 -4.87 -11.50 -4.95
C PRO A 112 -5.60 -10.17 -4.75
N LEU A 113 -5.53 -9.64 -3.52
CA LEU A 113 -6.16 -8.38 -3.16
C LEU A 113 -5.12 -7.28 -3.02
N GLN A 114 -5.11 -6.35 -3.98
CA GLN A 114 -4.35 -5.11 -3.91
C GLN A 114 -4.98 -4.10 -2.94
N ASN A 115 -4.14 -3.24 -2.37
CA ASN A 115 -4.49 -2.14 -1.46
C ASN A 115 -5.20 -2.62 -0.17
N ALA A 116 -5.02 -3.88 0.22
CA ALA A 116 -5.37 -4.33 1.55
C ALA A 116 -4.33 -3.80 2.55
N ILE A 117 -4.76 -3.13 3.60
CA ILE A 117 -3.89 -2.62 4.65
C ILE A 117 -3.64 -3.76 5.63
N VAL A 118 -2.40 -4.23 5.68
CA VAL A 118 -1.91 -5.21 6.65
C VAL A 118 -1.22 -4.45 7.75
N ARG A 119 -1.66 -4.62 9.00
CA ARG A 119 -0.98 -4.08 10.18
C ARG A 119 -0.45 -5.20 11.04
N MET A 120 0.81 -5.07 11.41
CA MET A 120 1.55 -5.95 12.30
C MET A 120 1.80 -5.22 13.62
N SER A 121 1.31 -5.75 14.73
CA SER A 121 1.51 -5.15 16.06
C SER A 121 2.04 -6.13 17.10
N SER A 122 2.98 -5.66 17.92
CA SER A 122 3.55 -6.39 19.06
C SER A 122 4.08 -5.41 20.09
N GLY A 123 3.46 -5.38 21.28
CA GLY A 123 3.79 -4.39 22.31
C GLY A 123 3.57 -2.96 21.81
N VAL A 124 4.65 -2.17 21.76
CA VAL A 124 4.63 -0.77 21.27
C VAL A 124 4.83 -0.64 19.75
N LEU A 125 5.20 -1.72 19.06
CA LEU A 125 5.38 -1.72 17.60
C LEU A 125 4.02 -1.87 16.91
N SER A 126 3.76 -1.00 15.94
CA SER A 126 2.58 -1.07 15.06
C SER A 126 2.94 -0.56 13.67
N GLU A 127 3.24 -1.47 12.75
CA GLU A 127 3.60 -1.16 11.37
C GLU A 127 2.45 -1.51 10.42
N ALA A 128 2.15 -0.66 9.44
CA ALA A 128 1.08 -0.87 8.49
C ALA A 128 1.56 -0.72 7.04
N VAL A 129 1.21 -1.68 6.19
CA VAL A 129 1.64 -1.75 4.79
C VAL A 129 0.45 -2.16 3.91
N SER A 130 0.27 -1.43 2.81
CA SER A 130 -0.71 -1.80 1.78
C SER A 130 -0.14 -2.86 0.83
N THR A 131 -0.95 -3.86 0.50
CA THR A 131 -0.58 -4.88 -0.48
C THR A 131 -0.46 -4.30 -1.90
N ASN A 132 0.49 -4.82 -2.67
CA ASN A 132 0.67 -4.48 -4.08
C ASN A 132 -0.34 -5.23 -5.01
N ALA A 133 -0.20 -5.05 -6.33
CA ALA A 133 -1.07 -5.70 -7.33
C ALA A 133 -1.10 -7.24 -7.26
N SER A 134 -0.07 -7.85 -6.69
CA SER A 134 0.00 -9.30 -6.45
C SER A 134 -0.52 -9.71 -5.08
N GLY A 135 -1.13 -8.79 -4.32
CA GLY A 135 -1.66 -9.06 -2.98
C GLY A 135 -0.57 -9.19 -1.92
N ILE A 136 0.65 -8.71 -2.18
CA ILE A 136 1.80 -8.92 -1.28
C ILE A 136 2.08 -7.65 -0.46
N ALA A 137 2.21 -7.82 0.85
CA ALA A 137 2.79 -6.85 1.79
C ALA A 137 4.06 -7.44 2.42
N LEU A 138 5.12 -6.64 2.48
CA LEU A 138 6.44 -7.05 3.00
C LEU A 138 6.81 -6.22 4.23
N PHE A 139 7.27 -6.92 5.27
CA PHE A 139 7.73 -6.35 6.53
C PHE A 139 9.12 -6.87 6.90
N ALA A 140 9.85 -6.09 7.71
CA ALA A 140 11.08 -6.50 8.37
C ALA A 140 10.87 -6.46 9.90
N LEU A 141 10.70 -7.63 10.52
CA LEU A 141 10.25 -7.77 11.91
C LEU A 141 11.23 -8.60 12.74
N ASP A 142 11.34 -8.31 14.04
CA ASP A 142 12.13 -9.12 14.95
C ASP A 142 11.37 -10.39 15.33
N ALA A 143 12.07 -11.32 15.98
CA ALA A 143 11.43 -12.54 16.43
C ALA A 143 10.46 -12.23 17.59
N ALA A 144 9.16 -12.37 17.34
CA ALA A 144 8.10 -12.16 18.32
C ALA A 144 6.78 -12.79 17.85
N THR A 145 5.77 -12.76 18.72
CA THR A 145 4.38 -13.02 18.31
C THR A 145 3.70 -11.70 18.00
N TYR A 146 3.15 -11.58 16.79
CA TYR A 146 2.46 -10.39 16.30
C TYR A 146 0.96 -10.64 16.19
N THR A 147 0.18 -9.61 16.47
CA THR A 147 -1.20 -9.52 16.01
C THR A 147 -1.18 -8.97 14.58
N VAL A 148 -1.85 -9.68 13.67
CA VAL A 148 -2.01 -9.30 12.27
C VAL A 148 -3.45 -8.85 12.09
N SER A 149 -3.67 -7.58 11.79
CA SER A 149 -4.99 -7.06 11.42
C SER A 149 -4.99 -6.63 9.97
N ILE A 150 -5.93 -7.16 9.18
CA ILE A 150 -6.01 -6.92 7.74
C ILE A 150 -7.36 -6.28 7.44
N THR A 151 -7.32 -5.11 6.81
CA THR A 151 -8.52 -4.38 6.42
C THR A 151 -8.44 -4.03 4.94
N ARG A 152 -9.51 -4.31 4.22
CA ARG A 152 -9.68 -3.88 2.84
C ARG A 152 -11.09 -3.37 2.65
N PRO A 153 -11.26 -2.17 2.06
CA PRO A 153 -12.58 -1.67 1.71
C PRO A 153 -13.36 -2.71 0.87
N GLY A 154 -14.64 -2.95 1.21
CA GLY A 154 -15.49 -3.96 0.56
C GLY A 154 -15.33 -5.40 1.08
N TYR A 155 -14.43 -5.65 2.03
CA TYR A 155 -14.20 -6.95 2.65
C TYR A 155 -14.37 -6.87 4.16
N ASN A 156 -14.71 -8.00 4.78
CA ASN A 156 -14.70 -8.13 6.24
C ASN A 156 -13.25 -8.05 6.75
N SER A 157 -13.01 -7.28 7.80
CA SER A 157 -11.70 -7.22 8.45
C SER A 157 -11.34 -8.57 9.06
N SER A 158 -10.07 -8.94 9.00
CA SER A 158 -9.55 -10.17 9.61
C SER A 158 -8.51 -9.84 10.68
N THR A 159 -8.46 -10.64 11.74
CA THR A 159 -7.44 -10.53 12.80
C THR A 159 -6.93 -11.92 13.18
N ALA A 160 -5.62 -12.06 13.24
CA ALA A 160 -4.95 -13.33 13.54
C ALA A 160 -3.66 -13.10 14.34
N THR A 161 -3.07 -14.17 14.87
CA THR A 161 -1.75 -14.16 15.50
C THR A 161 -0.73 -14.82 14.58
N LEU A 162 0.45 -14.21 14.43
CA LEU A 162 1.58 -14.76 13.66
C LEU A 162 2.83 -14.81 14.54
N VAL A 163 3.45 -15.98 14.64
CA VAL A 163 4.76 -16.12 15.29
C VAL A 163 5.86 -15.94 14.24
N VAL A 164 6.74 -14.97 14.48
CA VAL A 164 7.93 -14.72 13.67
C VAL A 164 9.14 -15.22 14.44
N SER A 165 9.88 -16.16 13.86
CA SER A 165 11.14 -16.69 14.42
C SER A 165 12.25 -16.80 13.36
N GLY A 166 12.00 -16.26 12.17
CA GLY A 166 12.82 -16.39 10.95
C GLY A 166 12.07 -15.82 9.75
N THR A 167 12.64 -15.98 8.53
CA THR A 167 11.93 -15.66 7.29
C THR A 167 10.59 -16.38 7.25
N THR A 168 9.51 -15.63 7.11
CA THR A 168 8.14 -16.14 7.26
C THR A 168 7.30 -15.72 6.06
N SER A 169 6.52 -16.65 5.51
CA SER A 169 5.52 -16.36 4.47
C SER A 169 4.16 -16.88 4.93
N GLN A 170 3.16 -16.01 4.94
CA GLN A 170 1.82 -16.35 5.42
C GLN A 170 0.76 -15.78 4.46
N SER A 171 -0.27 -16.58 4.19
CA SER A 171 -1.43 -16.17 3.40
C SER A 171 -2.67 -15.99 4.26
N TYR A 172 -3.47 -14.97 3.97
CA TYR A 172 -4.75 -14.70 4.58
C TYR A 172 -5.81 -14.47 3.50
N ALA A 173 -6.95 -15.14 3.63
CA ALA A 173 -8.11 -14.89 2.80
C ALA A 173 -9.10 -13.97 3.53
N LEU A 174 -9.55 -12.92 2.86
CA LEU A 174 -10.66 -12.08 3.31
C LEU A 174 -11.96 -12.55 2.66
N THR A 175 -13.05 -12.44 3.41
CA THR A 175 -14.40 -12.65 2.86
C THR A 175 -14.96 -11.32 2.41
N ALA A 176 -15.54 -11.26 1.21
CA ALA A 176 -16.23 -10.07 0.74
C ALA A 176 -17.36 -9.67 1.72
N GLY A 177 -17.52 -8.37 1.94
CA GLY A 177 -18.61 -7.85 2.75
C GLY A 177 -19.95 -8.14 2.07
N ALA A 178 -20.91 -8.65 2.83
CA ALA A 178 -22.26 -8.86 2.31
C ALA A 178 -22.97 -7.52 2.19
N VAL A 179 -23.25 -7.09 0.95
CA VAL A 179 -24.14 -5.98 0.67
C VAL A 179 -25.40 -6.53 0.05
N THR A 180 -26.55 -6.24 0.63
CA THR A 180 -27.83 -6.58 0.03
C THR A 180 -27.95 -5.80 -1.29
N PRO A 181 -28.12 -6.49 -2.44
CA PRO A 181 -28.31 -5.81 -3.70
C PRO A 181 -29.49 -4.83 -3.60
N PRO A 182 -29.37 -3.62 -4.15
CA PRO A 182 -30.49 -2.69 -4.14
C PRO A 182 -31.70 -3.29 -4.87
N ALA A 183 -32.89 -3.11 -4.32
CA ALA A 183 -34.12 -3.63 -4.92
C ALA A 183 -34.44 -3.02 -6.30
N SER A 184 -33.85 -1.87 -6.64
CA SER A 184 -34.00 -1.21 -7.93
C SER A 184 -32.70 -1.28 -8.73
N PRO A 185 -32.75 -1.65 -10.02
CA PRO A 185 -31.55 -1.73 -10.88
C PRO A 185 -30.95 -0.35 -11.21
N LEU A 186 -31.65 0.73 -10.86
CA LEU A 186 -31.19 2.11 -11.12
C LEU A 186 -30.25 2.63 -10.02
N VAL A 187 -30.09 1.88 -8.93
CA VAL A 187 -29.30 2.31 -7.78
C VAL A 187 -28.21 1.30 -7.42
N SER A 188 -27.28 1.76 -6.60
CA SER A 188 -26.12 1.03 -6.11
C SER A 188 -25.91 1.31 -4.63
N THR A 189 -25.10 0.47 -3.99
CA THR A 189 -24.62 0.64 -2.62
C THR A 189 -23.14 0.99 -2.62
N GLY A 190 -22.80 2.20 -2.17
CA GLY A 190 -21.41 2.61 -1.95
C GLY A 190 -20.95 2.28 -0.54
N VAL A 191 -19.76 1.70 -0.41
CA VAL A 191 -19.11 1.45 0.89
C VAL A 191 -17.80 2.21 0.99
N MET A 192 -17.46 2.68 2.19
CA MET A 192 -16.21 3.42 2.44
C MET A 192 -15.59 2.96 3.76
N LEU A 193 -14.27 2.76 3.76
CA LEU A 193 -13.50 2.51 4.97
C LEU A 193 -13.01 3.85 5.55
N VAL A 194 -13.24 4.04 6.83
CA VAL A 194 -12.83 5.19 7.61
C VAL A 194 -11.64 4.78 8.47
N LEU A 195 -10.54 5.51 8.32
CA LEU A 195 -9.29 5.27 9.02
C LEU A 195 -8.92 6.47 9.90
N ASP A 196 -8.17 6.21 10.97
CA ASP A 196 -7.50 7.21 11.80
C ASP A 196 -6.13 7.63 11.20
N GLU A 197 -5.39 8.49 11.90
CA GLU A 197 -4.04 8.93 11.50
C GLU A 197 -3.00 7.81 11.44
N ASN A 198 -3.28 6.69 12.11
CA ASN A 198 -2.42 5.52 12.13
C ASN A 198 -2.73 4.55 11.00
N GLN A 199 -3.77 4.79 10.18
CA GLN A 199 -4.35 3.87 9.20
C GLN A 199 -5.10 2.67 9.82
N ALA A 200 -5.63 2.81 11.02
CA ALA A 200 -6.48 1.82 11.66
C ALA A 200 -7.96 2.17 11.46
N PRO A 201 -8.87 1.20 11.34
CA PRO A 201 -10.31 1.48 11.20
C PRO A 201 -10.86 2.25 12.39
N GLU A 202 -11.64 3.30 12.11
CA GLU A 202 -12.16 4.21 13.13
C GLU A 202 -13.69 4.18 13.17
N ALA A 203 -14.26 3.82 14.31
CA ALA A 203 -15.69 3.71 14.54
C ALA A 203 -16.32 5.04 14.98
N ASN A 204 -17.64 5.16 14.84
CA ASN A 204 -18.43 6.32 15.28
C ASN A 204 -18.10 7.64 14.57
N ILE A 205 -17.55 7.57 13.37
CA ILE A 205 -17.22 8.72 12.54
C ILE A 205 -18.33 8.98 11.54
N SER A 206 -18.82 10.22 11.53
CA SER A 206 -19.79 10.67 10.53
C SER A 206 -19.11 10.90 9.19
N ILE A 207 -19.65 10.29 8.15
CA ILE A 207 -19.34 10.57 6.74
C ILE A 207 -20.62 11.09 6.09
N SER A 208 -20.52 12.15 5.32
CA SER A 208 -21.66 12.74 4.61
C SER A 208 -21.43 12.77 3.11
N LEU A 209 -22.52 12.62 2.35
CA LEU A 209 -22.51 12.78 0.90
C LEU A 209 -23.72 13.56 0.40
N GLN A 210 -23.57 14.11 -0.81
CA GLN A 210 -24.61 14.85 -1.50
C GLN A 210 -24.52 14.62 -3.00
N MET A 211 -25.67 14.39 -3.65
CA MET A 211 -25.72 14.35 -5.11
C MET A 211 -25.51 15.77 -5.66
N THR A 212 -24.50 15.94 -6.49
CA THR A 212 -24.17 17.24 -7.11
C THR A 212 -24.62 17.31 -8.56
N GLU A 213 -24.79 16.16 -9.21
CA GLU A 213 -25.22 16.05 -10.60
C GLU A 213 -26.05 14.77 -10.78
N GLY A 214 -27.17 14.86 -11.50
CA GLY A 214 -27.96 13.70 -11.88
C GLY A 214 -27.29 12.88 -12.99
N PRO A 215 -27.83 11.70 -13.34
CA PRO A 215 -27.23 10.83 -14.36
C PRO A 215 -27.39 11.31 -15.82
N GLY A 216 -27.78 12.57 -16.05
CA GLY A 216 -27.92 13.15 -17.38
C GLY A 216 -29.10 12.65 -18.23
N VAL A 217 -30.02 11.85 -17.67
CA VAL A 217 -31.26 11.45 -18.34
C VAL A 217 -32.41 12.40 -18.00
N ASP A 218 -33.04 12.95 -19.04
CA ASP A 218 -34.19 13.85 -18.93
C ASP A 218 -35.36 13.17 -18.18
N GLY A 219 -36.00 13.90 -17.26
CA GLY A 219 -37.27 13.51 -16.64
C GLY A 219 -37.24 13.07 -15.16
N TYR A 220 -36.10 13.12 -14.47
CA TYR A 220 -36.03 12.84 -13.03
C TYR A 220 -35.85 14.11 -12.19
N ALA A 221 -36.76 14.36 -11.24
CA ALA A 221 -36.56 15.31 -10.15
C ALA A 221 -35.95 14.56 -8.95
N LEU A 222 -34.61 14.62 -8.83
CA LEU A 222 -33.87 13.88 -7.81
C LEU A 222 -33.57 14.76 -6.59
N ASP A 223 -33.71 14.19 -5.39
CA ASP A 223 -33.38 14.87 -4.14
C ASP A 223 -31.86 15.01 -3.98
N SER A 224 -31.39 16.25 -3.80
CA SER A 224 -29.99 16.59 -3.52
C SER A 224 -29.70 16.78 -2.03
N LYS A 225 -30.59 16.29 -1.15
CA LYS A 225 -30.39 16.31 0.30
C LYS A 225 -29.10 15.62 0.70
N VAL A 226 -28.40 16.23 1.65
CA VAL A 226 -27.22 15.65 2.29
C VAL A 226 -27.63 14.44 3.13
N ARG A 227 -26.90 13.34 2.96
CA ARG A 227 -27.07 12.10 3.72
C ARG A 227 -25.83 11.86 4.55
N THR A 228 -26.01 11.52 5.82
CA THR A 228 -24.91 11.19 6.74
C THR A 228 -25.04 9.73 7.19
N ALA A 229 -23.94 9.00 7.17
CA ALA A 229 -23.80 7.66 7.74
C ALA A 229 -22.67 7.67 8.79
N VAL A 230 -22.73 6.76 9.75
CA VAL A 230 -21.74 6.65 10.84
C VAL A 230 -20.98 5.34 10.71
N SER A 231 -19.65 5.37 10.84
CA SER A 231 -18.82 4.18 10.71
C SER A 231 -19.09 3.19 11.84
N ASN A 232 -19.19 1.91 11.49
CA ASN A 232 -19.37 0.82 12.46
C ASN A 232 -18.05 0.45 13.18
N GLY A 233 -18.06 -0.59 14.01
CA GLY A 233 -16.87 -1.08 14.73
C GLY A 233 -15.70 -1.54 13.85
N SER A 234 -15.94 -1.78 12.56
CA SER A 234 -14.91 -2.09 11.56
C SER A 234 -14.52 -0.87 10.72
N GLY A 235 -14.92 0.34 11.12
CA GLY A 235 -14.67 1.58 10.40
C GLY A 235 -15.41 1.71 9.07
N VAL A 236 -16.44 0.91 8.80
CA VAL A 236 -17.15 0.92 7.51
C VAL A 236 -18.40 1.78 7.58
N VAL A 237 -18.60 2.64 6.57
CA VAL A 237 -19.88 3.29 6.26
C VAL A 237 -20.48 2.73 4.98
N GLN A 238 -21.82 2.71 4.92
CA GLN A 238 -22.57 2.26 3.76
C GLN A 238 -23.63 3.30 3.37
N PHE A 239 -23.68 3.63 2.09
CA PHE A 239 -24.71 4.46 1.50
C PHE A 239 -25.48 3.67 0.45
N THR A 240 -26.70 3.28 0.79
CA THR A 240 -27.63 2.60 -0.12
C THR A 240 -28.29 3.60 -1.07
N ASN A 241 -28.97 3.12 -2.12
CA ASN A 241 -29.80 3.94 -3.01
C ASN A 241 -29.02 5.09 -3.70
N LEU A 242 -27.74 4.88 -4.01
CA LEU A 242 -26.97 5.82 -4.82
C LEU A 242 -27.35 5.65 -6.29
N ARG A 243 -27.76 6.72 -6.96
CA ARG A 243 -28.23 6.64 -8.35
C ARG A 243 -27.06 6.35 -9.29
N ARG A 244 -27.15 5.26 -10.06
CA ARG A 244 -26.12 4.91 -11.07
C ARG A 244 -25.97 6.03 -12.09
N GLY A 245 -24.71 6.38 -12.42
CA GLY A 245 -24.37 7.47 -13.33
C GLY A 245 -24.48 8.88 -12.76
N ALA A 246 -25.03 9.07 -11.55
CA ALA A 246 -25.05 10.38 -10.89
C ALA A 246 -23.71 10.67 -10.21
N THR A 247 -23.39 11.95 -10.08
CA THR A 247 -22.19 12.45 -9.38
C THR A 247 -22.53 12.81 -7.95
N TYR A 248 -21.73 12.31 -7.00
CA TYR A 248 -21.85 12.63 -5.59
C TYR A 248 -20.56 13.26 -5.05
N ALA A 249 -20.70 14.28 -4.22
CA ALA A 249 -19.63 14.79 -3.36
C ALA A 249 -19.68 14.06 -2.00
N VAL A 250 -18.53 13.72 -1.44
CA VAL A 250 -18.41 13.05 -0.12
C VAL A 250 -17.34 13.70 0.74
N TRP A 251 -17.60 13.75 2.06
CA TRP A 251 -16.68 14.34 3.03
C TRP A 251 -16.82 13.70 4.41
N ARG A 252 -15.75 13.80 5.20
CA ARG A 252 -15.76 13.44 6.61
C ARG A 252 -16.42 14.57 7.41
N GLY A 253 -17.31 14.21 8.34
CA GLY A 253 -18.11 15.14 9.14
C GLY A 253 -19.62 15.03 8.89
N PRO A 254 -20.44 15.64 9.77
CA PRO A 254 -21.89 15.65 9.63
C PRO A 254 -22.34 16.55 8.46
N ALA A 255 -23.65 16.52 8.17
CA ALA A 255 -24.25 17.30 7.09
C ALA A 255 -24.05 18.82 7.24
N ASN A 256 -23.92 19.30 8.48
CA ASN A 256 -23.78 20.69 8.87
C ASN A 256 -22.38 20.98 9.45
N ASP A 257 -21.33 20.88 8.64
CA ASP A 257 -19.98 21.29 9.05
C ASP A 257 -19.79 22.83 9.08
N THR A 258 -20.83 23.56 9.49
CA THR A 258 -20.75 25.02 9.72
C THR A 258 -20.27 25.34 11.14
N TYR A 259 -20.25 24.36 12.06
CA TYR A 259 -19.79 24.55 13.44
C TYR A 259 -19.07 23.32 13.95
N SER A 260 -17.81 23.13 13.56
CA SER A 260 -16.92 22.28 14.36
C SER A 260 -16.42 23.10 15.56
N ALA A 261 -16.74 22.65 16.78
CA ALA A 261 -16.44 23.36 18.03
C ALA A 261 -14.98 23.22 18.49
N SER A 262 -14.03 22.88 17.61
CA SER A 262 -12.61 22.85 17.94
C SER A 262 -11.87 24.00 17.25
N ALA A 263 -11.08 24.74 18.02
CA ALA A 263 -10.29 25.90 17.57
C ALA A 263 -9.16 25.55 16.57
N PHE A 264 -9.11 24.31 16.07
CA PHE A 264 -8.06 23.77 15.22
C PHE A 264 -8.58 23.10 13.94
N VAL A 265 -9.87 23.20 13.61
CA VAL A 265 -10.34 22.75 12.28
C VAL A 265 -9.87 23.74 11.22
N VAL A 266 -8.77 23.41 10.56
CA VAL A 266 -8.50 23.89 9.21
C VAL A 266 -9.56 23.25 8.33
N GLN A 267 -10.64 23.98 7.99
CA GLN A 267 -11.41 23.64 6.81
C GLN A 267 -10.40 23.64 5.66
N ALA A 268 -10.03 22.47 5.15
CA ALA A 268 -9.40 22.43 3.86
C ALA A 268 -10.41 23.04 2.91
N ALA A 269 -10.17 24.28 2.46
CA ALA A 269 -10.90 24.96 1.40
C ALA A 269 -10.73 24.26 0.04
N ALA A 270 -10.49 22.95 0.05
CA ALA A 270 -10.40 22.09 -1.11
C ALA A 270 -11.82 21.73 -1.56
N THR A 271 -12.04 21.77 -2.87
CA THR A 271 -13.24 21.21 -3.51
C THR A 271 -13.51 19.81 -2.96
N ARG A 272 -14.73 19.58 -2.46
CA ARG A 272 -15.15 18.25 -1.99
C ARG A 272 -14.84 17.23 -3.08
N LYS A 273 -14.23 16.10 -2.71
CA LYS A 273 -14.00 15.03 -3.67
C LYS A 273 -15.33 14.50 -4.18
N THR A 274 -15.43 14.33 -5.49
CA THR A 274 -16.61 13.80 -6.17
C THR A 274 -16.31 12.45 -6.81
N PHE A 275 -17.35 11.65 -7.01
CA PHE A 275 -17.27 10.42 -7.77
C PHE A 275 -18.57 10.17 -8.54
N VAL A 276 -18.47 9.46 -9.66
CA VAL A 276 -19.63 8.97 -10.42
C VAL A 276 -19.96 7.56 -9.97
N VAL A 277 -21.24 7.31 -9.69
CA VAL A 277 -21.69 5.98 -9.27
C VAL A 277 -21.58 4.99 -10.45
N PRO A 278 -20.80 3.90 -10.31
CA PRO A 278 -20.62 2.94 -11.39
C PRO A 278 -21.87 2.10 -11.63
N ASN A 279 -21.93 1.45 -12.80
CA ASN A 279 -23.00 0.50 -13.11
C ASN A 279 -22.74 -0.86 -12.45
N SER A 280 -22.91 -0.93 -11.14
CA SER A 280 -22.76 -2.15 -10.33
C SER A 280 -23.74 -2.12 -9.15
N ASP A 281 -24.06 -3.28 -8.57
CA ASP A 281 -24.95 -3.37 -7.39
C ASP A 281 -24.31 -2.76 -6.14
N SER A 282 -22.98 -2.80 -6.08
CA SER A 282 -22.18 -2.15 -5.04
C SER A 282 -20.78 -1.82 -5.50
N PHE A 283 -20.18 -0.82 -4.87
CA PHE A 283 -18.82 -0.38 -5.18
C PHE A 283 -18.12 0.23 -3.96
N ASN A 284 -16.81 0.33 -4.06
CA ASN A 284 -16.00 0.97 -3.04
C ASN A 284 -15.75 2.45 -3.36
N ILE A 285 -16.24 3.34 -2.50
CA ILE A 285 -16.06 4.79 -2.66
C ILE A 285 -14.57 5.15 -2.50
N THR A 286 -13.86 4.55 -1.55
CA THR A 286 -12.42 4.83 -1.34
C THR A 286 -11.59 4.45 -2.55
N GLU A 287 -11.87 3.32 -3.19
CA GLU A 287 -11.15 2.91 -4.41
C GLU A 287 -11.40 3.89 -5.55
N ILE A 288 -12.66 4.29 -5.80
CA ILE A 288 -12.98 5.25 -6.87
C ILE A 288 -12.32 6.62 -6.61
N LEU A 289 -12.28 7.07 -5.35
CA LEU A 289 -11.64 8.33 -4.96
C LEU A 289 -10.11 8.28 -4.89
N GLY A 290 -9.55 7.08 -4.80
CA GLY A 290 -8.11 6.80 -4.75
C GLY A 290 -7.49 6.53 -6.12
N LEU A 291 -8.27 6.66 -7.20
CA LEU A 291 -7.80 6.58 -8.59
C LEU A 291 -7.22 7.90 -9.14
N ASP A 292 -7.00 8.92 -8.29
CA ASP A 292 -6.15 10.06 -8.67
C ASP A 292 -4.69 9.75 -8.27
N PRO A 293 -3.76 9.58 -9.24
CA PRO A 293 -2.34 9.39 -8.99
C PRO A 293 -1.66 10.63 -8.37
#